data_AF-A0A7X4IK52-F1
#
_entry.id   AF-A0A7X4IK52-F1
#
_cell.length_a   1.000
_cell.length_b   1.000
_cell.length_c   1.000
_cell.angle_alpha   90.00
_cell.angle_beta   90.00
_cell.angle_gamma   90.00
#
_symmetry.space_group_name_H-M   'P 1'
#
loop_
_entity.id
_entity.type
_entity.pdbx_description
1 polymer ?
#
loop_
_entity_poly.entity_id
_entity_poly.type
_entity_poly.pdbx_seq_one_letter_code
_entity_poly.pdbx_strand_id
1 'polypeptide(L)'
;MHVQVNGEPRQVCEEINVTDLLRDLQLNVERVAVEVNLEILDRRDFDAKTLQEGDRIEILSFIGGGDVSGSSSSVGDGLRAVPRELEADERLPIDGE
;
A
#
# COMPACT_ATOMS: atom_id res chain seq x y z
N MET A 1 -7.51 4.70 0.89
CA MET A 1 -7.70 3.72 1.97
C MET A 1 -6.35 3.19 2.50
N HIS A 2 -6.33 2.60 3.69
CA HIS A 2 -5.16 1.90 4.24
C HIS A 2 -5.31 0.39 4.12
N VAL A 3 -4.25 -0.28 3.66
CA VAL A 3 -4.17 -1.74 3.55
C VAL A 3 -2.86 -2.24 4.17
N GLN A 4 -2.75 -3.53 4.43
CA GLN A 4 -1.48 -4.17 4.80
C GLN A 4 -0.93 -4.93 3.61
N VAL A 5 0.32 -4.68 3.22
CA VAL A 5 1.00 -5.40 2.14
C VAL A 5 2.28 -6.03 2.70
N ASN A 6 2.40 -7.36 2.66
CA ASN A 6 3.49 -8.12 3.28
C ASN A 6 3.71 -7.76 4.77
N GLY A 7 2.62 -7.52 5.50
CA GLY A 7 2.64 -7.08 6.90
C GLY A 7 2.95 -5.59 7.12
N GLU A 8 3.28 -4.83 6.07
CA GLU A 8 3.56 -3.39 6.17
C GLU A 8 2.31 -2.55 5.85
N PRO A 9 1.95 -1.56 6.69
CA PRO A 9 0.82 -0.67 6.42
C PRO A 9 1.16 0.24 5.22
N ARG A 10 0.30 0.22 4.21
CA ARG A 10 0.46 0.98 2.96
C ARG A 10 -0.81 1.74 2.64
N GLN A 11 -0.64 2.94 2.10
CA GLN A 11 -1.76 3.77 1.67
C GLN A 11 -1.94 3.67 0.17
N VAL A 12 -3.15 3.33 -0.26
CA VAL A 12 -3.49 3.09 -1.66
C VAL A 12 -4.77 3.83 -2.05
N CYS A 13 -5.02 3.95 -3.35
CA CYS A 13 -6.25 4.53 -3.89
C CYS A 13 -7.48 3.68 -3.53
N GLU A 14 -8.64 4.31 -3.41
CA GLU A 14 -9.89 3.65 -2.96
C GLU A 14 -10.46 2.64 -3.97
N GLU A 15 -9.99 2.64 -5.21
CA GLU A 15 -10.46 1.77 -6.29
C GLU A 15 -9.32 0.93 -6.92
N ILE A 16 -8.22 0.76 -6.19
CA ILE A 16 -7.08 -0.02 -6.70
C ILE A 16 -7.43 -1.52 -6.75
N ASN A 17 -7.11 -2.17 -7.85
CA ASN A 17 -7.15 -3.62 -7.97
C ASN A 17 -5.78 -4.23 -7.63
N VAL A 18 -5.73 -5.55 -7.49
CA VAL A 18 -4.48 -6.27 -7.20
C VAL A 18 -3.44 -6.05 -8.29
N THR A 19 -3.85 -6.00 -9.56
CA THR A 19 -2.93 -5.80 -10.70
C THR A 19 -2.21 -4.45 -10.63
N ASP A 20 -2.93 -3.37 -10.35
CA ASP A 20 -2.38 -2.03 -10.25
C ASP A 20 -1.48 -1.88 -9.01
N LEU A 21 -1.83 -2.55 -7.90
CA LEU A 21 -0.92 -2.64 -6.75
C LEU A 21 0.39 -3.33 -7.11
N LEU A 22 0.34 -4.46 -7.83
CA LEU A 22 1.54 -5.17 -8.27
C LEU A 22 2.38 -4.34 -9.24
N ARG A 23 1.74 -3.57 -10.13
CA ARG A 23 2.41 -2.64 -11.04
C ARG A 23 3.10 -1.50 -10.30
N ASP A 24 2.45 -0.92 -9.29
CA ASP A 24 3.03 0.12 -8.43
C ASP A 24 4.29 -0.39 -7.71
N LEU A 25 4.24 -1.66 -7.28
CA LEU A 25 5.39 -2.35 -6.68
C LEU A 25 6.44 -2.82 -7.69
N GLN A 26 6.24 -2.58 -8.99
CA GLN A 26 7.08 -3.05 -10.10
C GLN A 26 7.29 -4.58 -10.08
N LEU A 27 6.30 -5.34 -9.62
CA LEU A 27 6.33 -6.79 -9.54
C LEU A 27 5.71 -7.43 -10.79
N ASN A 28 6.34 -8.53 -11.23
CA ASN A 28 5.81 -9.32 -12.35
C ASN A 28 4.69 -10.25 -11.88
N VAL A 29 3.46 -9.94 -12.28
CA VAL A 29 2.24 -10.72 -11.99
C VAL A 29 2.37 -12.21 -12.34
N GLU A 30 3.21 -12.55 -13.32
CA GLU A 30 3.46 -13.93 -13.77
C GLU A 30 4.38 -14.74 -12.85
N ARG A 31 5.16 -14.07 -11.99
CA ARG A 31 6.14 -14.70 -11.08
C ARG A 31 5.80 -14.54 -9.60
N VAL A 32 4.61 -14.03 -9.32
CA VAL A 32 4.10 -13.86 -7.96
C VAL A 32 2.76 -14.58 -7.79
N ALA A 33 2.47 -14.93 -6.55
CA ALA A 33 1.15 -15.30 -6.05
C ALA A 33 0.70 -14.22 -5.08
N VAL A 34 -0.59 -13.89 -5.10
CA VAL A 34 -1.17 -12.90 -4.19
C VAL A 34 -2.24 -13.58 -3.35
N GLU A 35 -2.15 -13.37 -2.05
CA GLU A 35 -3.16 -13.77 -1.08
C GLU A 35 -3.79 -12.49 -0.49
N VAL A 36 -5.12 -12.46 -0.40
CA VAL A 36 -5.88 -11.35 0.19
C VAL A 36 -6.75 -11.91 1.31
N ASN A 37 -6.55 -11.45 2.55
CA ASN A 37 -7.28 -11.92 3.73
C ASN A 37 -7.28 -13.45 3.90
N LEU A 38 -6.13 -14.11 3.68
CA LEU A 38 -5.99 -15.57 3.72
C LEU A 38 -6.66 -16.32 2.55
N GLU A 39 -7.11 -15.61 1.51
CA GLU A 39 -7.64 -16.16 0.26
C GLU A 39 -6.61 -16.00 -0.86
N ILE A 40 -6.07 -17.11 -1.36
CA ILE A 40 -5.17 -17.09 -2.53
C ILE A 40 -6.01 -16.77 -3.77
N LEU A 41 -5.65 -15.69 -4.46
CA LEU A 41 -6.30 -15.27 -5.69
C LEU A 41 -5.64 -15.90 -6.91
N ASP A 42 -6.46 -16.33 -7.86
CA ASP A 42 -6.00 -16.69 -9.19
C ASP A 42 -5.63 -15.44 -9.98
N ARG A 43 -4.64 -15.55 -10.87
CA ARG A 43 -4.18 -14.39 -11.69
C ARG A 43 -5.28 -13.77 -12.54
N ARG A 44 -6.30 -14.56 -12.91
CA ARG A 44 -7.43 -14.11 -13.71
C ARG A 44 -8.32 -13.14 -12.91
N ASP A 45 -8.30 -13.27 -11.59
CA ASP A 45 -9.09 -12.48 -10.66
C ASP A 45 -8.35 -11.23 -10.19
N PHE A 46 -7.04 -11.07 -10.49
CA PHE A 46 -6.27 -9.90 -10.02
C PHE A 46 -6.82 -8.57 -10.54
N ASP A 47 -7.32 -8.55 -11.77
CA ASP A 47 -7.93 -7.37 -12.39
C ASP A 47 -9.34 -7.10 -11.83
N ALA A 48 -10.09 -8.17 -11.57
CA ALA A 48 -11.46 -8.09 -11.05
C ALA A 48 -11.53 -7.85 -9.53
N LYS A 49 -10.48 -8.21 -8.78
CA LYS A 49 -10.42 -8.06 -7.33
C LYS A 49 -9.99 -6.63 -6.98
N THR A 50 -10.96 -5.80 -6.66
CA THR A 50 -10.75 -4.51 -6.00
C THR A 50 -10.40 -4.72 -4.53
N LEU A 51 -9.36 -4.05 -4.07
CA LEU A 51 -8.98 -4.05 -2.65
C LEU A 51 -9.92 -3.16 -1.84
N GLN A 52 -10.05 -3.45 -0.56
CA GLN A 52 -10.86 -2.68 0.38
C GLN A 52 -10.00 -2.19 1.54
N GLU A 53 -10.51 -1.19 2.27
CA GLU A 53 -9.84 -0.68 3.46
C GLU A 53 -9.68 -1.78 4.52
N GLY A 54 -8.47 -1.90 5.05
CA GLY A 54 -8.13 -2.90 6.07
C GLY A 54 -7.75 -4.27 5.52
N ASP A 55 -7.79 -4.47 4.20
CA ASP A 55 -7.36 -5.72 3.59
C ASP A 55 -5.90 -6.03 3.89
N ARG A 56 -5.61 -7.33 4.06
CA ARG A 56 -4.25 -7.86 4.22
C ARG A 56 -3.85 -8.59 2.95
N ILE A 57 -2.82 -8.10 2.30
CA ILE A 57 -2.29 -8.61 1.05
C ILE A 57 -0.91 -9.20 1.31
N GLU A 58 -0.70 -10.46 0.97
CA GLU A 58 0.61 -11.13 1.03
C GLU A 58 1.05 -11.44 -0.41
N ILE A 59 2.25 -10.99 -0.78
CA ILE A 59 2.78 -11.17 -2.14
C ILE A 59 3.95 -12.15 -2.09
N LEU A 60 3.68 -13.38 -2.50
CA LEU A 60 4.64 -14.47 -2.50
C LEU A 60 5.32 -14.53 -3.86
N SER A 61 6.64 -14.30 -3.90
CA SER A 61 7.42 -14.47 -5.13
C SER A 61 7.88 -15.92 -5.26
N PHE A 62 7.71 -16.52 -6.44
CA PHE A 62 8.25 -17.84 -6.71
C PHE A 62 9.78 -17.73 -6.85
N ILE A 63 10.49 -18.07 -5.78
CA ILE A 63 11.94 -18.29 -5.80
C ILE A 63 12.21 -19.58 -6.59
N GLY A 64 12.35 -19.45 -7.91
CA GLY A 64 13.07 -20.46 -8.70
C GLY A 64 14.50 -20.53 -8.16
N GLY A 65 14.90 -21.70 -7.70
CA GLY A 65 16.11 -21.87 -6.89
C GLY A 65 17.40 -21.35 -7.53
N GLY A 66 18.21 -20.70 -6.68
CA GLY A 66 19.65 -20.51 -6.84
C GLY A 66 20.10 -19.25 -7.58
N ASP A 67 20.34 -18.17 -6.85
CA ASP A 67 21.70 -17.59 -6.68
C ASP A 67 21.67 -16.49 -5.61
N VAL A 68 22.57 -16.63 -4.65
CA VAL A 68 22.83 -15.64 -3.61
C VAL A 68 23.87 -14.64 -4.13
N SER A 69 23.47 -13.55 -4.79
CA SER A 69 24.35 -12.38 -4.89
C SER A 69 23.60 -11.14 -5.38
N GLY A 70 23.54 -10.12 -4.52
CA GLY A 70 22.87 -8.87 -4.82
C GLY A 70 22.66 -8.03 -3.58
N SER A 71 23.76 -7.69 -2.91
CA SER A 71 23.79 -6.68 -1.86
C SER A 71 23.24 -5.33 -2.35
N SER A 72 22.77 -4.53 -1.37
CA SER A 72 22.54 -3.08 -1.42
C SER A 72 21.16 -2.67 -1.95
N SER A 73 20.36 -1.86 -1.26
CA SER A 73 20.79 -0.61 -0.63
C SER A 73 19.81 -0.12 0.44
N SER A 74 20.41 0.48 1.46
CA SER A 74 19.81 1.36 2.44
C SER A 74 19.15 2.61 1.80
N VAL A 75 18.25 3.23 2.56
CA VAL A 75 17.73 4.63 2.53
C VAL A 75 16.69 5.09 1.49
N GLY A 76 15.66 5.79 2.00
CA GLY A 76 14.72 6.65 1.26
C GLY A 76 13.33 6.69 1.93
N ASP A 77 13.01 7.63 2.82
CA ASP A 77 12.30 8.88 2.47
C ASP A 77 10.84 8.57 2.03
N GLY A 78 9.80 8.82 2.83
CA GLY A 78 9.30 10.14 3.16
C GLY A 78 7.83 10.24 2.75
N LEU A 79 7.05 11.00 3.51
CA LEU A 79 5.69 11.46 3.23
C LEU A 79 4.52 10.44 3.29
N ARG A 80 3.75 10.54 4.36
CA ARG A 80 2.37 11.03 4.19
C ARG A 80 2.02 11.95 5.34
N ALA A 81 2.32 13.24 5.13
CA ALA A 81 1.71 14.31 5.88
C ALA A 81 0.19 14.17 5.71
N VAL A 82 -0.52 14.00 6.82
CA VAL A 82 -1.94 14.33 6.88
C VAL A 82 -2.01 15.83 7.12
N PRO A 83 -2.47 16.66 6.17
CA PRO A 83 -2.94 17.98 6.54
C PRO A 83 -4.23 17.74 7.33
N ARG A 84 -4.11 17.72 8.66
CA ARG A 84 -5.28 17.85 9.51
C ARG A 84 -5.63 19.32 9.52
N GLU A 85 -6.43 19.72 8.54
CA GLU A 85 -7.25 20.91 8.64
C GLU A 85 -8.05 20.77 9.95
N LEU A 86 -7.70 21.59 10.94
CA LEU A 86 -8.58 21.86 12.07
C LEU A 86 -8.72 23.38 12.14
N GLU A 87 -9.81 23.82 11.53
CA GLU A 87 -10.48 25.07 11.78
C GLU A 87 -10.63 25.29 13.30
N ALA A 88 -10.20 26.46 13.77
CA ALA A 88 -10.85 27.20 14.86
C ALA A 88 -10.25 28.62 14.87
N ASP A 89 -10.81 29.44 13.98
CA ASP A 89 -10.84 30.88 14.11
C ASP A 89 -11.59 31.21 15.41
N GLU A 90 -10.91 31.75 16.42
CA GLU A 90 -11.52 32.59 17.47
C GLU A 90 -10.41 33.16 18.39
N ARG A 91 -9.71 34.16 17.86
CA ARG A 91 -8.97 35.14 18.68
C ARG A 91 -9.45 36.52 18.26
N LEU A 92 -10.52 36.99 18.90
CA LEU A 92 -10.77 38.42 19.06
C LEU A 92 -9.99 38.89 20.31
N PRO A 93 -8.99 39.77 20.17
CA PRO A 93 -8.52 40.56 21.29
C PRO A 93 -9.04 42.01 21.18
N ILE A 94 -9.57 42.49 22.32
CA ILE A 94 -9.50 43.85 22.91
C ILE A 94 -10.06 45.02 22.06
N ASP A 95 -10.70 46.07 22.58
CA ASP A 95 -10.52 46.85 23.80
C ASP A 95 -11.76 47.77 23.96
N GLY A 96 -12.16 48.15 25.18
CA GLY A 96 -13.26 49.10 25.34
C GLY A 96 -13.62 49.44 26.79
N GLU A 97 -13.04 50.56 27.25
CA GLU A 97 -13.27 51.35 28.48
C GLU A 97 -12.34 51.13 29.69
#